data_AF-A0ABD0RE29-F1
#
_entry.id   AF-A0ABD0RE29-F1
#
_cell.length_a   1.000
_cell.length_b   1.000
_cell.length_c   1.000
_cell.angle_alpha   90.00
_cell.angle_beta   90.00
_cell.angle_gamma   90.00
#
_symmetry.space_group_name_H-M   'P 1'
#
loop_
_entity.id
_entity.type
_entity.pdbx_description
1 polymer ?
#
loop_
_entity_poly.entity_id
_entity_poly.type
_entity_poly.pdbx_seq_one_letter_code
_entity_poly.pdbx_strand_id
1 'polypeptide(L)' 'FVAVPVMIMMNDGIEVAFGAFEFYNCTAVVKSSENAPCIACVTSKWGCQWNTQDHTCSDRDDNVTGTHIVQHLQ' A
#
# COMPACT_ATOMS: atom_id res chain seq x y z
N PHE A 1 5.02 5.60 -1.94
CA PHE A 1 5.89 4.43 -1.75
C PHE A 1 7.31 4.92 -1.58
N VAL A 2 8.20 4.07 -1.06
CA VAL A 2 9.64 4.33 -0.98
C VAL A 2 10.34 3.18 -1.69
N ALA A 3 11.13 3.47 -2.72
CA ALA A 3 11.93 2.48 -3.42
C ALA A 3 13.27 2.31 -2.71
N VAL A 4 13.60 1.09 -2.31
CA VAL A 4 14.83 0.73 -1.61
C VAL A 4 15.62 -0.27 -2.46
N PRO A 5 16.93 -0.07 -2.65
CA PRO A 5 17.77 -1.06 -3.32
C PRO A 5 17.89 -2.31 -2.44
N VAL A 6 17.59 -3.48 -3.03
CA VAL A 6 17.78 -4.80 -2.40
C VAL A 6 18.75 -5.63 -3.23
N MET A 7 19.54 -6.45 -2.54
CA MET A 7 20.60 -7.26 -3.14
C MET A 7 20.52 -8.69 -2.63
N ILE A 8 20.70 -9.66 -3.53
CA ILE A 8 20.87 -11.07 -3.17
C ILE A 8 22.37 -11.31 -3.01
N MET A 9 22.76 -11.77 -1.83
CA MET A 9 24.15 -12.03 -1.46
C MET A 9 24.37 -13.54 -1.32
N MET A 10 25.45 -14.04 -1.89
CA MET A 10 25.97 -15.38 -1.59
C MET A 10 26.84 -15.34 -0.32
N ASN A 11 27.05 -16.50 0.33
CA ASN A 11 27.74 -16.61 1.62
C ASN A 11 29.05 -15.81 1.75
N ASP A 12 29.81 -15.68 0.66
CA ASP A 12 31.11 -14.99 0.65
C ASP A 12 30.99 -13.47 0.44
N GLY A 13 29.78 -12.91 0.54
CA GLY A 13 29.52 -11.48 0.32
C GLY A 13 29.52 -11.07 -1.15
N ILE A 14 29.38 -12.03 -2.07
CA ILE A 14 29.27 -11.78 -3.50
C ILE A 14 27.82 -11.41 -3.82
N GLU A 15 27.61 -10.21 -4.35
CA GLU A 15 26.31 -9.79 -4.90
C GLU A 15 26.05 -10.54 -6.21
N VAL A 16 24.92 -11.26 -6.28
CA VAL A 16 24.53 -12.02 -7.48
C VAL A 16 23.36 -11.38 -8.23
N ALA A 17 22.61 -10.50 -7.58
CA ALA A 17 21.53 -9.73 -8.20
C ALA A 17 21.19 -8.50 -7.35
N PHE A 18 20.75 -7.42 -7.99
CA PHE A 18 20.20 -6.24 -7.34
C PHE A 18 18.91 -5.79 -8.01
N GLY A 19 18.07 -5.08 -7.26
CA GLY A 19 16.84 -4.50 -7.79
C GLY A 19 16.25 -3.44 -6.86
N ALA A 20 15.31 -2.67 -7.39
CA ALA A 20 14.52 -1.76 -6.56
C ALA A 20 13.31 -2.52 -5.99
N PHE A 21 13.11 -2.42 -4.68
CA PHE A 21 11.93 -2.93 -4.00
C PHE A 21 11.11 -1.76 -3.46
N GLU A 22 9.83 -1.69 -3.82
CA GLU A 22 8.94 -0.60 -3.40
C GLU A 22 8.19 -0.99 -2.12
N PHE A 23 8.47 -0.28 -1.03
CA PHE A 23 7.68 -0.35 0.20
C PHE A 23 6.54 0.66 0.14
N TYR A 24 5.33 0.23 0.49
CA TYR A 24 4.14 1.07 0.52
C TYR A 24 3.49 1.05 1.90
N ASN A 25 2.60 2.02 2.12
CA ASN A 25 1.81 2.15 3.35
C ASN A 25 0.49 2.83 2.97
N CYS A 26 -0.61 2.08 2.96
CA CYS A 26 -1.93 2.60 2.59
C CYS A 26 -2.38 3.76 3.50
N THR A 27 -2.04 3.74 4.79
CA THR A 27 -2.37 4.83 5.72
C THR A 27 -1.66 6.15 5.38
N ALA A 28 -0.50 6.10 4.71
CA ALA A 28 0.21 7.30 4.26
C ALA A 28 -0.46 8.01 3.08
N VAL A 29 -1.25 7.29 2.26
CA VAL A 29 -1.91 7.82 1.05
C VAL A 29 -2.91 8.93 1.38
N VAL A 30 -3.60 8.78 2.51
CA VAL A 30 -4.59 9.75 3.02
C VAL A 30 -3.94 11.08 3.33
N LYS A 31 -2.74 11.05 3.94
CA LYS A 31 -2.00 12.25 4.33
C LYS A 31 -1.52 13.07 3.13
N SER A 32 -1.32 12.44 1.97
CA SER A 32 -0.90 13.15 0.76
C SER A 32 -2.08 13.68 -0.07
N SER A 33 -3.32 13.35 0.28
CA SER A 33 -4.53 13.65 -0.52
C SER A 33 -5.68 14.16 0.36
N GLU A 34 -5.42 15.20 1.14
CA GLU A 34 -6.33 15.71 2.19
C GLU A 34 -7.77 15.97 1.70
N ASN A 35 -7.93 16.45 0.46
CA ASN A 35 -9.24 16.80 -0.09
C ASN A 35 -9.97 15.63 -0.79
N ALA A 36 -9.28 14.53 -1.07
CA ALA A 36 -9.86 13.37 -1.76
C ALA A 36 -9.33 12.03 -1.19
N PRO A 37 -9.41 11.79 0.13
CA PRO A 37 -8.73 10.68 0.79
C PRO A 37 -9.27 9.30 0.39
N CYS A 38 -10.60 9.19 0.23
CA CYS A 38 -11.24 7.95 -0.18
C CYS A 38 -10.79 7.52 -1.58
N ILE A 39 -10.92 8.42 -2.58
CA ILE A 39 -10.50 8.13 -3.96
C ILE A 39 -9.01 7.82 -4.02
N ALA A 40 -8.16 8.60 -3.35
CA ALA A 40 -6.72 8.34 -3.30
C ALA A 40 -6.39 6.96 -2.70
N CYS A 41 -7.10 6.57 -1.63
CA CYS A 41 -6.94 5.26 -1.01
C CYS A 41 -7.34 4.14 -1.97
N VAL A 42 -8.59 4.13 -2.48
CA VAL A 42 -9.10 2.99 -3.25
C VAL A 42 -8.51 2.88 -4.65
N THR A 43 -8.03 3.98 -5.23
CA THR A 43 -7.32 3.98 -6.53
C THR A 43 -5.81 3.69 -6.40
N SER A 44 -5.32 3.46 -5.19
CA SER A 44 -3.94 3.07 -4.95
C SER A 44 -3.60 1.79 -5.72
N LYS A 45 -2.50 1.81 -6.47
CA LYS A 45 -1.98 0.63 -7.18
C LYS A 45 -1.63 -0.56 -6.27
N TRP A 46 -1.59 -0.32 -4.95
CA TRP A 46 -1.27 -1.31 -3.92
C TRP A 46 -2.49 -2.07 -3.40
N GLY A 47 -3.70 -1.77 -3.91
CA GLY A 47 -4.92 -2.45 -3.50
C GLY A 47 -5.30 -2.11 -2.05
N CYS A 48 -5.44 -0.83 -1.73
CA CYS A 48 -5.88 -0.39 -0.41
C CYS A 48 -7.41 -0.40 -0.28
N GLN A 49 -7.91 -0.34 0.95
CA GLN A 49 -9.32 -0.18 1.27
C GLN A 49 -9.58 1.03 2.15
N TRP A 50 -10.75 1.64 1.97
CA TRP A 50 -11.20 2.80 2.74
C TRP A 50 -12.33 2.43 3.69
N ASN A 51 -12.21 2.82 4.95
CA ASN A 51 -13.28 2.72 5.94
C ASN A 51 -13.93 4.10 6.11
N THR A 52 -15.21 4.20 5.73
CA THR A 52 -15.97 5.46 5.79
C THR A 52 -16.43 5.85 7.20
N GLN A 53 -16.48 4.91 8.14
CA GLN A 53 -16.83 5.20 9.54
C GLN A 53 -15.63 5.82 10.27
N ASP A 54 -14.47 5.16 10.17
CA ASP A 54 -13.26 5.59 10.87
C ASP A 54 -12.48 6.66 10.11
N HIS A 55 -12.84 6.93 8.85
CA HIS A 55 -12.10 7.80 7.93
C HIS A 55 -10.64 7.39 7.78
N THR A 56 -10.39 6.09 7.66
CA THR A 56 -9.05 5.51 7.58
C THR A 56 -8.85 4.73 6.28
N CYS A 57 -7.58 4.68 5.85
CA CYS A 57 -7.12 3.82 4.77
C CYS A 57 -6.19 2.76 5.33
N SER A 58 -6.42 1.51 4.94
CA SER A 58 -5.61 0.36 5.32
C SER A 58 -5.30 -0.48 4.10
N ASP A 59 -4.38 -1.43 4.27
CA ASP A 59 -4.23 -2.51 3.30
C ASP A 59 -5.56 -3.29 3.22
N ARG A 60 -5.80 -3.91 2.06
CA ARG A 60 -6.99 -4.73 1.87
C ARG A 60 -6.94 -5.96 2.78
N ASP A 61 -8.02 -6.17 3.52
CA ASP A 61 -8.26 -7.35 4.35
C ASP A 61 -9.65 -7.90 4.01
N ASP A 62 -9.67 -9.07 3.36
CA ASP A 62 -10.93 -9.72 2.94
C ASP A 62 -11.79 -10.19 4.14
N ASN A 63 -11.24 -10.23 5.36
CA ASN A 63 -12.02 -10.49 6.57
C ASN A 63 -12.80 -9.25 7.04
N VAL A 64 -12.35 -8.05 6.66
CA VAL A 64 -13.01 -6.79 7.02
C VAL A 64 -14.07 -6.48 5.97
N THR A 65 -15.31 -6.83 6.30
CA THR A 65 -16.46 -6.69 5.41
C THR A 65 -17.50 -5.73 5.98
N GLY A 66 -18.29 -5.11 5.11
CA GLY A 66 -19.38 -4.23 5.51
C GLY A 66 -19.65 -3.13 4.49
N THR A 67 -20.81 -2.50 4.59
CA THR A 67 -21.22 -1.40 3.69
C THR A 67 -20.38 -0.12 3.85
N HIS A 68 -19.62 -0.02 4.94
CA HIS A 68 -18.70 1.08 5.23
C HIS A 68 -17.30 0.87 4.66
N ILE A 69 -17.02 -0.29 4.09
CA ILE A 69 -15.74 -0.62 3.48
C ILE A 69 -15.85 -0.42 1.97
N VAL A 70 -15.02 0.48 1.44
CA VAL A 70 -14.91 0.75 0.01
C VAL A 70 -13.59 0.20 -0.49
N GLN A 71 -13.67 -0.69 -1.48
CA GLN A 71 -12.55 -1.32 -2.14
C GLN A 71 -12.71 -1.14 -3.64
N HIS A 72 -11.60 -1.08 -4.38
CA HIS A 72 -11.66 -1.11 -5.84
C HIS A 72 -11.88 -2.56 -6.31
N LEU A 73 -13.00 -2.81 -6.99
CA LEU A 73 -13.23 -4.05 -7.73
C LEU A 73 -12.40 -3.95 -9.02
N GLN A 74 -11.33 -4.73 -9.05
CA GLN A 74 -10.45 -4.85 -10.20
C GLN A 74 -11.00 -5.87 -11.20
#